data_AF-A0A924WWN9-F1
#
_entry.id   AF-A0A924WWN9-F1
#
_cell.length_a   1.000
_cell.length_b   1.000
_cell.length_c   1.000
_cell.angle_alpha   90.00
_cell.angle_beta   90.00
_cell.angle_gamma   90.00
#
_symmetry.space_group_name_H-M   'P 1'
#
loop_
_entity.id
_entity.type
_entity.pdbx_description
1 polymer ?
#
loop_
_entity_poly.entity_id
_entity_poly.type
_entity_poly.pdbx_seq_one_letter_code
_entity_poly.pdbx_strand_id
1 'polypeptide(L)'
;APRRAEPGAEVLDRVKERLNKEINQFLAAKNPLNQMQLQLLARAYHVKWTPAYQNPAVVQTAVRGLDALAITYRTNKEIAHAGPATYNPEWFGLGPCGDVLHLLREPIQPLLNVKIDAADQASPDRKTAYADMLVESRDWHTRHRRLYTNQSMINDLYIFAAHRGVAAVDPSRAKSDQEMLRYLHESIGLEPWLGSETDNGPEKPVGDKYYQLTKKGLSRELGYVGYYGEVLDWVAQIYDVTRPAVGKPGDSRIAAQLAKIALARAVFRYPTLDADGNRAMRIEAIVGWRDAHYPGNVVYAQRSSWDASAAQVAADTLEPKLVAFVHQMFDDNQFFKSVDDQLRGGGLRITAGLLGVPDQYESIKAQPKTNVRLPMTPGQPDFVFSDEEDGVVAVKNGDDILYVSLYWRARNAVNFLARVHYMTPTMDRIAVVRQETQLQPSGQTYTRPDHINFGFANGGLKYPGEVHSAHAGEKLPIAKVPADVKFAPGRENVYAGKGDFYTCSYGPYVIAMNCSKDKDFQFRAPDTKNVVNLATREPVSSGASLKVPAGTTIVLYTRTAATKN
;
A
#
# COMPACT_ATOMS: atom_id res chain seq x y z
N ALA A 1 -10.74 28.58 3.45
CA ALA A 1 -11.63 27.67 4.19
C ALA A 1 -11.26 27.65 5.67
N PRO A 2 -12.23 27.53 6.59
CA PRO A 2 -11.96 27.51 8.02
C PRO A 2 -11.17 26.27 8.43
N ARG A 3 -10.44 26.38 9.54
CA ARG A 3 -9.89 25.22 10.26
C ARG A 3 -11.04 24.52 10.99
N ARG A 4 -10.99 23.19 11.08
CA ARG A 4 -11.92 22.42 11.90
C ARG A 4 -11.76 22.75 13.39
N ALA A 5 -12.86 23.02 14.08
CA ALA A 5 -12.86 23.33 15.51
C ALA A 5 -12.90 22.08 16.39
N GLU A 6 -13.69 21.07 16.00
CA GLU A 6 -13.92 19.83 16.74
C GLU A 6 -13.94 18.61 15.80
N PRO A 7 -13.61 17.40 16.30
CA PRO A 7 -13.27 17.07 17.69
C PRO A 7 -11.82 17.44 18.05
N GLY A 8 -11.48 17.32 19.35
CA GLY A 8 -10.17 17.63 19.93
C GLY A 8 -9.48 16.40 20.55
N ALA A 9 -8.58 16.65 21.50
CA ALA A 9 -7.73 15.61 22.11
C ALA A 9 -8.51 14.59 22.95
N GLU A 10 -9.73 14.91 23.39
CA GLU A 10 -10.64 14.00 24.10
C GLU A 10 -10.95 12.72 23.31
N VAL A 11 -10.77 12.76 21.99
CA VAL A 11 -10.86 11.57 21.12
C VAL A 11 -9.88 10.47 21.55
N LEU A 12 -8.69 10.83 22.04
CA LEU A 12 -7.67 9.88 22.47
C LEU A 12 -8.07 9.12 23.75
N ASP A 13 -8.85 9.74 24.62
CA ASP A 13 -9.35 9.07 25.82
C ASP A 13 -10.39 8.01 25.45
N ARG A 14 -11.28 8.29 24.50
CA ARG A 14 -12.21 7.29 23.95
C ARG A 14 -11.49 6.13 23.25
N VAL A 15 -10.33 6.39 22.61
CA VAL A 15 -9.46 5.33 22.08
C VAL A 15 -8.99 4.41 23.20
N LYS A 16 -8.45 4.98 24.28
CA LYS A 16 -7.99 4.21 25.44
C LYS A 16 -9.12 3.43 26.10
N GLU A 17 -10.29 4.03 26.26
CA GLU A 17 -11.48 3.38 26.81
C GLU A 17 -11.91 2.16 25.98
N ARG A 18 -12.04 2.31 24.66
CA ARG A 18 -12.41 1.20 23.76
C ARG A 18 -11.40 0.05 23.84
N LEU A 19 -10.11 0.36 23.79
CA LEU A 19 -9.05 -0.64 23.84
C LEU A 19 -8.97 -1.33 25.19
N ASN A 20 -9.03 -0.59 26.29
CA ASN A 20 -9.00 -1.17 27.63
C ASN A 20 -10.22 -2.05 27.90
N LYS A 21 -11.39 -1.68 27.38
CA LYS A 21 -12.60 -2.52 27.43
C LYS A 21 -12.39 -3.85 26.70
N GLU A 22 -11.91 -3.81 25.45
CA GLU A 22 -11.68 -5.01 24.63
C GLU A 22 -10.61 -5.92 25.26
N ILE A 23 -9.49 -5.34 25.70
CA ILE A 23 -8.40 -6.07 26.37
C ILE A 23 -8.90 -6.76 27.64
N ASN A 24 -9.67 -6.06 28.48
CA ASN A 24 -10.24 -6.65 29.69
C ASN A 24 -11.20 -7.81 29.37
N GLN A 25 -11.99 -7.71 28.28
CA GLN A 25 -12.84 -8.81 27.83
C GLN A 25 -12.02 -10.03 27.41
N PHE A 26 -10.90 -9.82 26.71
CA PHE A 26 -10.00 -10.89 26.30
C PHE A 26 -9.30 -11.55 27.50
N LEU A 27 -8.87 -10.76 28.49
CA LEU A 27 -8.28 -11.28 29.73
C LEU A 27 -9.29 -12.08 30.56
N ALA A 28 -10.57 -11.71 30.52
CA ALA A 28 -11.65 -12.43 31.19
C ALA A 28 -12.21 -13.63 30.41
N ALA A 29 -11.77 -13.83 29.15
CA ALA A 29 -12.33 -14.85 28.28
C ALA A 29 -11.98 -16.27 28.75
N LYS A 30 -13.01 -17.09 28.98
CA LYS A 30 -12.85 -18.51 29.35
C LYS A 30 -12.46 -19.39 28.17
N ASN A 31 -12.99 -19.08 26.99
CA ASN A 31 -12.66 -19.80 25.75
C ASN A 31 -11.29 -19.35 25.21
N PRO A 32 -10.54 -20.24 24.53
CA PRO A 32 -9.32 -19.87 23.83
C PRO A 32 -9.58 -18.73 22.82
N LEU A 33 -8.70 -17.74 22.81
CA LEU A 33 -8.76 -16.63 21.86
C LEU A 33 -8.15 -17.05 20.51
N ASN A 34 -8.62 -16.42 19.43
CA ASN A 34 -8.06 -16.63 18.10
C ASN A 34 -6.75 -15.84 17.90
N GLN A 35 -6.00 -16.18 16.85
CA GLN A 35 -4.68 -15.59 16.60
C GLN A 35 -4.64 -14.07 16.51
N MET A 36 -5.69 -13.41 15.99
CA MET A 36 -5.74 -11.95 15.89
C MET A 36 -5.97 -11.30 17.26
N GLN A 37 -6.80 -11.91 18.10
CA GLN A 37 -7.04 -11.45 19.47
C GLN A 37 -5.77 -11.61 20.32
N LEU A 38 -5.07 -12.74 20.15
CA LEU A 38 -3.78 -12.97 20.79
C LEU A 38 -2.73 -11.95 20.37
N GLN A 39 -2.65 -11.63 19.08
CA GLN A 39 -1.71 -10.63 18.57
C GLN A 39 -1.97 -9.24 19.18
N LEU A 40 -3.24 -8.83 19.32
CA LEU A 40 -3.57 -7.59 20.02
C LEU A 40 -3.10 -7.61 21.47
N LEU A 41 -3.38 -8.68 22.23
CA LEU A 41 -2.92 -8.80 23.61
C LEU A 41 -1.39 -8.79 23.73
N ALA A 42 -0.68 -9.49 22.84
CA ALA A 42 0.78 -9.55 22.84
C ALA A 42 1.41 -8.18 22.55
N ARG A 43 0.83 -7.39 21.64
CA ARG A 43 1.25 -6.00 21.40
C ARG A 43 0.93 -5.11 22.60
N ALA A 44 -0.28 -5.21 23.15
CA ALA A 44 -0.72 -4.42 24.30
C ALA A 44 0.09 -4.71 25.58
N TYR A 45 0.67 -5.91 25.72
CA TYR A 45 1.58 -6.27 26.81
C TYR A 45 2.75 -5.28 26.98
N HIS A 46 3.12 -4.58 25.90
CA HIS A 46 4.21 -3.62 25.88
C HIS A 46 3.76 -2.16 25.93
N VAL A 47 2.45 -1.89 26.05
CA VAL A 47 1.87 -0.53 26.02
C VAL A 47 1.43 -0.10 27.41
N LYS A 48 2.17 0.85 28.01
CA LYS A 48 2.10 1.25 29.42
C LYS A 48 0.71 1.65 29.95
N TRP A 49 -0.11 2.24 29.10
CA TRP A 49 -1.42 2.76 29.51
C TRP A 49 -2.54 1.71 29.46
N THR A 50 -2.25 0.49 28.98
CA THR A 50 -3.23 -0.60 28.88
C THR A 50 -3.21 -1.51 30.11
N PRO A 51 -4.31 -2.19 30.46
CA PRO A 51 -4.34 -3.19 31.53
C PRO A 51 -3.57 -4.49 31.17
N ALA A 52 -3.14 -4.64 29.91
CA ALA A 52 -2.28 -5.73 29.48
C ALA A 52 -0.81 -5.50 29.83
N TYR A 53 -0.39 -4.25 30.11
CA TYR A 53 1.01 -3.90 30.31
C TYR A 53 1.68 -4.79 31.35
N GLN A 54 2.61 -5.62 30.90
CA GLN A 54 3.34 -6.59 31.72
C GLN A 54 2.47 -7.51 32.60
N ASN A 55 1.20 -7.72 32.23
CA ASN A 55 0.25 -8.49 32.99
C ASN A 55 0.44 -10.01 32.74
N PRO A 56 0.77 -10.83 33.75
CA PRO A 56 0.97 -12.27 33.58
C PRO A 56 -0.23 -13.03 32.98
N ALA A 57 -1.46 -12.51 33.17
CA ALA A 57 -2.67 -13.09 32.59
C ALA A 57 -2.65 -13.05 31.04
N VAL A 58 -1.93 -12.11 30.43
CA VAL A 58 -1.71 -12.08 28.98
C VAL A 58 -0.95 -13.33 28.54
N VAL A 59 0.12 -13.69 29.24
CA VAL A 59 0.96 -14.85 28.92
C VAL A 59 0.15 -16.14 29.04
N GLN A 60 -0.62 -16.29 30.13
CA GLN A 60 -1.50 -17.45 30.34
C GLN A 60 -2.57 -17.57 29.24
N THR A 61 -3.15 -16.44 28.83
CA THR A 61 -4.16 -16.39 27.77
C THR A 61 -3.56 -16.69 26.40
N ALA A 62 -2.37 -16.18 26.10
CA ALA A 62 -1.62 -16.49 24.89
C ALA A 62 -1.30 -17.98 24.79
N VAL A 63 -0.78 -18.57 25.87
CA VAL A 63 -0.50 -20.01 25.93
C VAL A 63 -1.76 -20.84 25.72
N ARG A 64 -2.87 -20.53 26.40
CA ARG A 64 -4.15 -21.25 26.22
C ARG A 64 -4.65 -21.19 24.77
N GLY A 65 -4.53 -20.04 24.12
CA GLY A 65 -4.92 -19.86 22.72
C GLY A 65 -4.01 -20.60 21.74
N LEU A 66 -2.69 -20.53 21.95
CA LEU A 66 -1.70 -21.22 21.14
C LEU A 66 -1.78 -22.75 21.30
N ASP A 67 -1.98 -23.26 22.52
CA ASP A 67 -2.21 -24.69 22.79
C ASP A 67 -3.45 -25.17 22.00
N ALA A 68 -4.57 -24.42 22.05
CA ALA A 68 -5.79 -24.78 21.31
C ALA A 68 -5.60 -24.80 19.78
N LEU A 69 -4.86 -23.83 19.24
CA LEU A 69 -4.51 -23.80 17.82
C LEU A 69 -3.60 -24.96 17.44
N ALA A 70 -2.60 -25.28 18.27
CA ALA A 70 -1.69 -26.40 18.02
C ALA A 70 -2.43 -27.75 18.08
N ILE A 71 -3.35 -27.93 19.02
CA ILE A 71 -4.23 -29.11 19.09
C ILE A 71 -5.08 -29.21 17.82
N THR A 72 -5.69 -28.11 17.39
CA THR A 72 -6.51 -28.08 16.16
C THR A 72 -5.65 -28.46 14.95
N TYR A 73 -4.46 -27.88 14.83
CA TYR A 73 -3.52 -28.14 13.72
C TYR A 73 -3.18 -29.63 13.59
N ARG A 74 -2.97 -30.34 14.71
CA ARG A 74 -2.67 -31.78 14.71
C ARG A 74 -3.79 -32.62 14.06
N THR A 75 -5.03 -32.15 14.12
CA THR A 75 -6.18 -32.82 13.50
C THR A 75 -6.58 -32.22 12.14
N ASN A 76 -6.19 -30.98 11.87
CA ASN A 76 -6.51 -30.25 10.65
C ASN A 76 -5.36 -29.33 10.26
N LYS A 77 -4.49 -29.81 9.36
CA LYS A 77 -3.32 -29.05 8.90
C LYS A 77 -3.69 -27.79 8.12
N GLU A 78 -4.87 -27.74 7.50
CA GLU A 78 -5.32 -26.60 6.68
C GLU A 78 -5.36 -25.29 7.48
N ILE A 79 -5.48 -25.33 8.82
CA ILE A 79 -5.45 -24.10 9.61
C ILE A 79 -4.10 -23.36 9.52
N ALA A 80 -3.02 -24.07 9.17
CA ALA A 80 -1.70 -23.47 8.93
C ALA A 80 -1.63 -22.73 7.59
N HIS A 81 -2.50 -23.09 6.64
CA HIS A 81 -2.57 -22.52 5.30
C HIS A 81 -3.65 -21.44 5.21
N ALA A 82 -4.86 -21.72 5.71
CA ALA A 82 -6.06 -20.92 5.54
C ALA A 82 -6.97 -20.96 6.80
N GLY A 83 -6.46 -20.49 7.94
CA GLY A 83 -7.24 -20.41 9.19
C GLY A 83 -8.44 -19.44 9.12
N PRO A 84 -9.69 -19.86 9.41
CA PRO A 84 -10.89 -19.03 9.20
C PRO A 84 -11.01 -17.83 10.14
N ALA A 85 -10.12 -17.70 11.12
CA ALA A 85 -10.09 -16.58 12.06
C ALA A 85 -9.48 -15.29 11.49
N THR A 86 -8.83 -15.36 10.33
CA THR A 86 -8.28 -14.20 9.63
C THR A 86 -9.12 -13.84 8.41
N TYR A 87 -9.04 -12.59 8.02
CA TYR A 87 -9.63 -12.10 6.78
C TYR A 87 -8.73 -12.54 5.62
N ASN A 88 -9.33 -13.04 4.54
CA ASN A 88 -8.60 -13.71 3.46
C ASN A 88 -7.60 -14.75 4.00
N PRO A 89 -8.09 -15.85 4.62
CA PRO A 89 -7.30 -16.80 5.40
C PRO A 89 -5.94 -17.21 4.79
N GLU A 90 -5.92 -17.45 3.47
CA GLU A 90 -4.74 -17.85 2.69
C GLU A 90 -3.63 -16.79 2.59
N TRP A 91 -3.81 -15.60 3.18
CA TRP A 91 -2.83 -14.51 3.12
C TRP A 91 -2.01 -14.38 4.40
N PHE A 92 -2.49 -14.94 5.51
CA PHE A 92 -1.94 -14.73 6.87
C PHE A 92 -1.29 -15.98 7.44
N GLY A 93 -1.83 -17.16 7.11
CA GLY A 93 -1.47 -18.40 7.78
C GLY A 93 -1.56 -18.28 9.30
N LEU A 94 -0.48 -18.72 9.97
CA LEU A 94 -0.26 -18.59 11.41
C LEU A 94 0.82 -17.54 11.73
N GLY A 95 1.12 -16.63 10.81
CA GLY A 95 2.05 -15.53 11.04
C GLY A 95 1.70 -14.67 12.27
N PRO A 96 0.43 -14.32 12.52
CA PRO A 96 0.03 -13.65 13.78
C PRO A 96 0.42 -14.43 15.04
N CYS A 97 0.33 -15.77 15.05
CA CYS A 97 0.84 -16.59 16.17
C CYS A 97 2.36 -16.49 16.30
N GLY A 98 3.08 -16.42 15.18
CA GLY A 98 4.53 -16.21 15.18
C GLY A 98 4.92 -14.85 15.78
N ASP A 99 4.17 -13.79 15.47
CA ASP A 99 4.33 -12.47 16.08
C ASP A 99 4.07 -12.49 17.59
N VAL A 100 3.02 -13.20 18.05
CA VAL A 100 2.73 -13.40 19.48
C VAL A 100 3.90 -14.05 20.21
N LEU A 101 4.44 -15.15 19.66
CA LEU A 101 5.57 -15.87 20.27
C LEU A 101 6.84 -15.02 20.31
N HIS A 102 7.10 -14.24 19.27
CA HIS A 102 8.24 -13.32 19.23
C HIS A 102 8.09 -12.19 20.28
N LEU A 103 6.92 -11.55 20.34
CA LEU A 103 6.64 -10.46 21.28
C LEU A 103 6.63 -10.91 22.75
N LEU A 104 6.25 -12.16 23.02
CA LEU A 104 6.18 -12.74 24.36
C LEU A 104 7.27 -13.78 24.62
N ARG A 105 8.36 -13.78 23.83
CA ARG A 105 9.41 -14.82 23.88
C ARG A 105 10.00 -15.03 25.27
N GLU A 106 10.29 -13.94 25.99
CA GLU A 106 10.89 -14.00 27.33
C GLU A 106 9.95 -14.65 28.36
N PRO A 107 8.70 -14.19 28.55
CA PRO A 107 7.81 -14.83 29.52
C PRO A 107 7.28 -16.21 29.09
N ILE A 108 7.27 -16.55 27.79
CA ILE A 108 6.83 -17.88 27.32
C ILE A 108 7.95 -18.93 27.45
N GLN A 109 9.23 -18.53 27.40
CA GLN A 109 10.37 -19.46 27.42
C GLN A 109 10.28 -20.55 28.50
N PRO A 110 9.95 -20.26 29.76
CA PRO A 110 9.89 -21.28 30.82
C PRO A 110 8.75 -22.30 30.63
N LEU A 111 7.78 -22.00 29.78
CA LEU A 111 6.57 -22.79 29.57
C LEU A 111 6.68 -23.74 28.37
N LEU A 112 7.74 -23.67 27.58
CA LEU A 112 7.88 -24.38 26.31
C LEU A 112 8.03 -25.90 26.44
N ASN A 113 8.58 -26.39 27.55
CA ASN A 113 8.77 -27.83 27.81
C ASN A 113 7.54 -28.51 28.43
N VAL A 114 6.40 -27.81 28.46
CA VAL A 114 5.12 -28.33 28.98
C VAL A 114 4.29 -28.87 27.81
N LYS A 115 3.57 -29.98 28.03
CA LYS A 115 2.66 -30.57 27.03
C LYS A 115 1.50 -29.62 26.70
N ILE A 116 1.11 -29.57 25.43
CA ILE A 116 -0.07 -28.80 24.97
C ILE A 116 -1.38 -29.41 25.50
N ASP A 117 -1.40 -30.72 25.72
CA ASP A 117 -2.48 -31.44 26.42
C ASP A 117 -1.86 -32.31 27.52
N ALA A 118 -2.17 -32.00 28.77
CA ALA A 118 -1.66 -32.74 29.92
C ALA A 118 -2.37 -34.10 30.11
N ALA A 119 -3.57 -34.28 29.54
CA ALA A 119 -4.32 -35.52 29.63
C ALA A 119 -3.88 -36.56 28.59
N ASP A 120 -3.26 -36.12 27.49
CA ASP A 120 -2.70 -36.99 26.45
C ASP A 120 -1.19 -37.22 26.67
N GLN A 121 -0.81 -38.43 27.08
CA GLN A 121 0.60 -38.77 27.28
C GLN A 121 1.42 -38.73 25.97
N ALA A 122 0.79 -38.91 24.81
CA ALA A 122 1.44 -38.80 23.50
C ALA A 122 1.47 -37.34 22.99
N SER A 123 0.92 -36.39 23.74
CA SER A 123 0.94 -34.98 23.37
C SER A 123 2.38 -34.44 23.35
N PRO A 124 2.79 -33.75 22.27
CA PRO A 124 4.07 -33.05 22.23
C PRO A 124 4.10 -31.92 23.27
N ASP A 125 5.31 -31.48 23.59
CA ASP A 125 5.53 -30.22 24.28
C ASP A 125 5.20 -29.01 23.38
N ARG A 126 5.01 -27.86 24.01
CA ARG A 126 4.71 -26.59 23.32
C ARG A 126 5.79 -26.21 22.33
N LYS A 127 7.06 -26.40 22.68
CA LYS A 127 8.19 -26.15 21.77
C LYS A 127 7.96 -26.86 20.43
N THR A 128 7.74 -28.17 20.48
CA THR A 128 7.57 -29.02 19.30
C THR A 128 6.29 -28.65 18.56
N ALA A 129 5.17 -28.54 19.29
CA ALA A 129 3.87 -28.29 18.70
C ALA A 129 3.77 -26.92 17.99
N TYR A 130 4.30 -25.87 18.63
CA TYR A 130 4.29 -24.52 18.05
C TYR A 130 5.24 -24.42 16.86
N ALA A 131 6.43 -25.04 16.95
CA ALA A 131 7.34 -25.10 15.82
C ALA A 131 6.75 -25.85 14.62
N ASP A 132 6.04 -26.97 14.84
CA ASP A 132 5.42 -27.75 13.77
C ASP A 132 4.39 -26.95 12.97
N MET A 133 3.45 -26.29 13.64
CA MET A 133 2.41 -25.53 12.95
C MET A 133 2.98 -24.30 12.22
N LEU A 134 4.00 -23.65 12.79
CA LEU A 134 4.60 -22.46 12.19
C LEU A 134 5.55 -22.77 11.04
N VAL A 135 6.29 -23.89 11.10
CA VAL A 135 7.11 -24.37 9.98
C VAL A 135 6.22 -24.72 8.79
N GLU A 136 5.13 -25.46 9.02
CA GLU A 136 4.15 -25.77 7.98
C GLU A 136 3.55 -24.49 7.37
N SER A 137 3.14 -23.54 8.21
CA SER A 137 2.58 -22.28 7.74
C SER A 137 3.59 -21.49 6.91
N ARG A 138 4.81 -21.29 7.42
CA ARG A 138 5.90 -20.59 6.73
C ARG A 138 6.19 -21.23 5.37
N ASP A 139 6.45 -22.54 5.34
CA ASP A 139 6.94 -23.24 4.15
C ASP A 139 5.85 -23.42 3.09
N TRP A 140 4.58 -23.55 3.49
CA TRP A 140 3.48 -23.49 2.53
C TRP A 140 3.36 -22.10 1.90
N HIS A 141 3.42 -21.03 2.69
CA HIS A 141 3.22 -19.67 2.17
C HIS A 141 4.36 -19.23 1.24
N THR A 142 5.61 -19.68 1.44
CA THR A 142 6.70 -19.39 0.48
C THR A 142 6.41 -19.97 -0.91
N ARG A 143 5.61 -21.04 -1.01
CA ARG A 143 5.16 -21.66 -2.27
C ARG A 143 3.84 -21.06 -2.82
N HIS A 144 3.21 -20.15 -2.10
CA HIS A 144 1.90 -19.56 -2.43
C HIS A 144 1.90 -18.03 -2.35
N ARG A 145 2.99 -17.42 -2.80
CA ARG A 145 3.15 -15.96 -2.83
C ARG A 145 2.24 -15.32 -3.88
N ARG A 146 1.96 -14.03 -3.69
CA ARG A 146 0.98 -13.26 -4.51
C ARG A 146 1.67 -12.11 -5.23
N LEU A 147 1.28 -11.83 -6.47
CA LEU A 147 1.93 -10.81 -7.31
C LEU A 147 1.56 -9.37 -6.94
N TYR A 148 0.29 -9.08 -6.66
CA TYR A 148 -0.15 -7.70 -6.39
C TYR A 148 0.53 -7.14 -5.14
N THR A 149 0.96 -5.87 -5.16
CA THR A 149 1.87 -5.29 -4.16
C THR A 149 1.38 -5.51 -2.73
N ASN A 150 0.12 -5.13 -2.45
CA ASN A 150 -0.48 -5.31 -1.13
C ASN A 150 -0.60 -6.78 -0.73
N GLN A 151 -0.93 -7.67 -1.68
CA GLN A 151 -1.07 -9.10 -1.39
C GLN A 151 0.29 -9.76 -1.11
N SER A 152 1.33 -9.40 -1.87
CA SER A 152 2.71 -9.84 -1.63
C SER A 152 3.16 -9.38 -0.25
N MET A 153 2.98 -8.10 0.08
CA MET A 153 3.42 -7.54 1.36
C MET A 153 2.73 -8.20 2.56
N ILE A 154 1.43 -8.48 2.48
CA ILE A 154 0.72 -9.21 3.54
C ILE A 154 1.28 -10.63 3.68
N ASN A 155 1.37 -11.37 2.58
CA ASN A 155 1.84 -12.75 2.59
C ASN A 155 3.29 -12.86 3.10
N ASP A 156 4.18 -12.02 2.59
CA ASP A 156 5.60 -12.01 2.92
C ASP A 156 5.86 -11.51 4.35
N LEU A 157 5.06 -10.54 4.85
CA LEU A 157 5.05 -10.14 6.27
C LEU A 157 4.80 -11.35 7.17
N TYR A 158 3.79 -12.15 6.87
CA TYR A 158 3.40 -13.27 7.73
C TYR A 158 4.23 -14.53 7.55
N ILE A 159 4.88 -14.72 6.39
CA ILE A 159 6.00 -15.67 6.24
C ILE A 159 7.11 -15.33 7.23
N PHE A 160 7.52 -14.06 7.29
CA PHE A 160 8.58 -13.61 8.20
C PHE A 160 8.14 -13.70 9.67
N ALA A 161 6.90 -13.29 9.99
CA ALA A 161 6.37 -13.39 11.35
C ALA A 161 6.29 -14.85 11.84
N ALA A 162 5.84 -15.79 11.00
CA ALA A 162 5.84 -17.21 11.33
C ALA A 162 7.26 -17.73 11.60
N HIS A 163 8.23 -17.33 10.77
CA HIS A 163 9.64 -17.67 10.98
C HIS A 163 10.19 -17.12 12.30
N ARG A 164 9.87 -15.87 12.66
CA ARG A 164 10.26 -15.28 13.96
C ARG A 164 9.68 -16.07 15.13
N GLY A 165 8.45 -16.55 15.00
CA GLY A 165 7.85 -17.47 15.97
C GLY A 165 8.62 -18.78 16.09
N VAL A 166 9.02 -19.40 14.96
CA VAL A 166 9.88 -20.60 14.97
C VAL A 166 11.21 -20.29 15.68
N ALA A 167 11.87 -19.18 15.35
CA ALA A 167 13.12 -18.77 15.99
C ALA A 167 12.96 -18.51 17.50
N ALA A 168 11.79 -18.04 17.94
CA ALA A 168 11.51 -17.78 19.35
C ALA A 168 11.33 -19.07 20.17
N VAL A 169 10.83 -20.16 19.57
CA VAL A 169 10.53 -21.41 20.32
C VAL A 169 11.53 -22.54 20.03
N ASP A 170 12.01 -22.66 18.79
CA ASP A 170 12.97 -23.67 18.37
C ASP A 170 13.93 -23.13 17.29
N PRO A 171 14.99 -22.40 17.71
CA PRO A 171 15.99 -21.84 16.79
C PRO A 171 16.63 -22.87 15.84
N SER A 172 16.66 -24.16 16.21
CA SER A 172 17.26 -25.21 15.38
C SER A 172 16.48 -25.49 14.08
N ARG A 173 15.20 -25.10 14.04
CA ARG A 173 14.30 -25.23 12.88
C ARG A 173 14.07 -23.91 12.15
N ALA A 174 14.68 -22.84 12.65
CA ALA A 174 14.66 -21.54 12.01
C ALA A 174 15.67 -21.51 10.86
N LYS A 175 15.26 -20.88 9.74
CA LYS A 175 16.18 -20.47 8.69
C LYS A 175 16.98 -19.26 9.15
N SER A 176 18.03 -18.88 8.42
CA SER A 176 18.74 -17.63 8.74
C SER A 176 17.82 -16.42 8.56
N ASP A 177 17.97 -15.39 9.41
CA ASP A 177 17.22 -14.14 9.28
C ASP A 177 17.46 -13.50 7.90
N GLN A 178 18.67 -13.61 7.34
CA GLN A 178 18.99 -13.10 6.01
C GLN A 178 18.17 -13.79 4.90
N GLU A 179 18.01 -15.11 4.97
CA GLU A 179 17.21 -15.86 3.99
C GLU A 179 15.74 -15.43 4.04
N MET A 180 15.21 -15.18 5.24
CA MET A 180 13.80 -14.84 5.41
C MET A 180 13.52 -13.35 5.17
N LEU A 181 14.47 -12.47 5.48
CA LEU A 181 14.36 -11.03 5.25
C LEU A 181 14.27 -10.71 3.74
N ARG A 182 14.84 -11.57 2.89
CA ARG A 182 14.70 -11.50 1.43
C ARG A 182 13.24 -11.34 0.99
N TYR A 183 12.31 -12.12 1.53
CA TYR A 183 10.88 -12.02 1.15
C TYR A 183 10.30 -10.63 1.43
N LEU A 184 10.67 -10.02 2.56
CA LEU A 184 10.27 -8.65 2.88
C LEU A 184 10.89 -7.66 1.89
N HIS A 185 12.19 -7.75 1.61
CA HIS A 185 12.88 -6.90 0.64
C HIS A 185 12.29 -6.98 -0.76
N GLU A 186 11.98 -8.19 -1.24
CA GLU A 186 11.31 -8.41 -2.52
C GLU A 186 9.92 -7.75 -2.56
N SER A 187 9.13 -7.94 -1.49
CA SER A 187 7.76 -7.42 -1.40
C SER A 187 7.69 -5.89 -1.44
N ILE A 188 8.72 -5.21 -0.96
CA ILE A 188 8.81 -3.74 -0.92
C ILE A 188 9.76 -3.16 -1.98
N GLY A 189 10.16 -3.96 -2.97
CA GLY A 189 10.96 -3.49 -4.10
C GLY A 189 12.38 -3.02 -3.73
N LEU A 190 12.96 -3.56 -2.66
CA LEU A 190 14.40 -3.45 -2.40
C LEU A 190 15.21 -4.49 -3.20
N GLU A 191 14.58 -5.61 -3.54
CA GLU A 191 15.14 -6.70 -4.34
C GLU A 191 14.09 -7.13 -5.41
N PRO A 192 14.52 -7.79 -6.51
CA PRO A 192 13.57 -8.29 -7.51
C PRO A 192 12.62 -9.33 -6.91
N TRP A 193 11.32 -9.18 -7.16
CA TRP A 193 10.32 -10.14 -6.72
C TRP A 193 10.32 -11.38 -7.61
N LEU A 194 10.61 -12.54 -7.02
CA LEU A 194 10.83 -13.78 -7.76
C LEU A 194 9.60 -14.72 -7.76
N GLY A 195 8.56 -14.40 -7.00
CA GLY A 195 7.36 -15.23 -6.90
C GLY A 195 7.50 -16.40 -5.95
N SER A 196 6.59 -17.37 -6.09
CA SER A 196 6.55 -18.57 -5.25
C SER A 196 7.77 -19.45 -5.42
N GLU A 197 8.20 -20.08 -4.33
CA GLU A 197 9.21 -21.13 -4.36
C GLU A 197 8.66 -22.41 -5.01
N THR A 198 9.50 -23.10 -5.79
CA THR A 198 9.22 -24.43 -6.36
C THR A 198 10.41 -25.35 -6.10
N ASP A 199 10.26 -26.64 -6.42
CA ASP A 199 11.36 -27.60 -6.28
C ASP A 199 12.56 -27.28 -7.20
N ASN A 200 12.35 -26.45 -8.23
CA ASN A 200 13.37 -26.01 -9.20
C ASN A 200 13.83 -24.55 -8.97
N GLY A 201 13.55 -23.99 -7.79
CA GLY A 201 13.77 -22.57 -7.47
C GLY A 201 12.54 -21.69 -7.73
N PRO A 202 12.66 -20.36 -7.63
CA PRO A 202 11.50 -19.48 -7.66
C PRO A 202 10.85 -19.41 -9.06
N GLU A 203 9.52 -19.27 -9.09
CA GLU A 203 8.71 -19.36 -10.31
C GLU A 203 8.99 -18.26 -11.35
N LYS A 204 9.31 -17.05 -10.89
CA LYS A 204 9.58 -15.84 -11.70
C LYS A 204 8.49 -15.54 -12.74
N PRO A 205 7.19 -15.46 -12.37
CA PRO A 205 6.11 -15.35 -13.35
C PRO A 205 6.11 -14.01 -14.12
N VAL A 206 6.82 -12.99 -13.61
CA VAL A 206 6.97 -11.66 -14.20
C VAL A 206 8.43 -11.31 -14.54
N GLY A 207 9.27 -12.35 -14.69
CA GLY A 207 10.69 -12.23 -15.04
C GLY A 207 11.61 -12.08 -13.84
N ASP A 208 12.91 -11.96 -14.09
CA ASP A 208 13.97 -11.92 -13.07
C ASP A 208 14.25 -10.52 -12.50
N LYS A 209 13.71 -9.48 -13.12
CA LYS A 209 14.00 -8.06 -12.85
C LYS A 209 12.73 -7.25 -12.54
N TYR A 210 11.68 -7.90 -12.07
CA TYR A 210 10.48 -7.21 -11.61
C TYR A 210 10.64 -6.70 -10.20
N TYR A 211 10.30 -5.45 -9.95
CA TYR A 211 10.28 -4.86 -8.61
C TYR A 211 8.83 -4.48 -8.28
N GLN A 212 8.40 -4.78 -7.04
CA GLN A 212 7.05 -4.43 -6.58
C GLN A 212 6.81 -2.92 -6.49
N LEU A 213 7.88 -2.13 -6.45
CA LEU A 213 7.82 -0.67 -6.47
C LEU A 213 8.61 -0.11 -7.64
N THR A 214 8.21 1.05 -8.14
CA THR A 214 8.97 1.82 -9.10
C THR A 214 10.25 2.37 -8.46
N LYS A 215 11.22 2.77 -9.27
CA LYS A 215 12.42 3.47 -8.80
C LYS A 215 12.09 4.74 -8.01
N LYS A 216 10.94 5.37 -8.27
CA LYS A 216 10.48 6.58 -7.58
C LYS A 216 9.65 6.29 -6.32
N GLY A 217 9.35 5.03 -6.03
CA GLY A 217 8.73 4.59 -4.77
C GLY A 217 7.20 4.46 -4.83
N LEU A 218 6.61 4.44 -6.03
CA LEU A 218 5.19 4.12 -6.21
C LEU A 218 4.99 2.62 -6.34
N SER A 219 3.78 2.15 -6.01
CA SER A 219 3.41 0.74 -6.12
C SER A 219 3.29 0.34 -7.57
N ARG A 220 4.18 -0.55 -8.03
CA ARG A 220 4.23 -0.98 -9.42
C ARG A 220 3.28 -2.14 -9.64
N GLU A 221 2.20 -1.87 -10.36
CA GLU A 221 1.18 -2.86 -10.73
C GLU A 221 0.76 -2.68 -12.20
N LEU A 222 -0.54 -2.80 -12.49
CA LEU A 222 -1.13 -2.54 -13.80
C LEU A 222 -1.13 -1.04 -14.16
N GLY A 223 -0.94 -0.16 -13.17
CA GLY A 223 -0.72 1.28 -13.30
C GLY A 223 -0.60 1.93 -11.93
N TYR A 224 -0.68 3.26 -11.87
CA TYR A 224 -0.62 4.01 -10.61
C TYR A 224 -1.74 3.61 -9.63
N VAL A 225 -1.37 3.31 -8.39
CA VAL A 225 -2.32 2.99 -7.31
C VAL A 225 -2.56 4.21 -6.42
N GLY A 226 -3.70 4.87 -6.64
CA GLY A 226 -4.07 6.13 -5.99
C GLY A 226 -4.62 6.01 -4.57
N TYR A 227 -5.36 4.94 -4.25
CA TYR A 227 -5.97 4.80 -2.92
C TYR A 227 -5.95 3.36 -2.39
N TYR A 228 -6.84 2.47 -2.84
CA TYR A 228 -6.82 1.08 -2.40
C TYR A 228 -5.61 0.39 -3.03
N GLY A 229 -4.70 -0.11 -2.20
CA GLY A 229 -3.38 -0.58 -2.63
C GLY A 229 -2.30 0.49 -2.50
N GLU A 230 -2.58 1.66 -1.92
CA GLU A 230 -1.57 2.37 -1.16
C GLU A 230 -1.15 1.49 0.03
N VAL A 231 0.13 1.16 0.10
CA VAL A 231 0.67 0.10 0.97
C VAL A 231 1.39 0.60 2.23
N LEU A 232 1.29 1.88 2.56
CA LEU A 232 2.05 2.48 3.66
C LEU A 232 1.80 1.79 5.00
N ASP A 233 0.57 1.35 5.26
CA ASP A 233 0.20 0.57 6.45
C ASP A 233 0.86 -0.81 6.48
N TRP A 234 0.95 -1.50 5.35
CA TRP A 234 1.64 -2.78 5.25
C TRP A 234 3.15 -2.63 5.38
N VAL A 235 3.76 -1.64 4.74
CA VAL A 235 5.21 -1.43 4.83
C VAL A 235 5.61 -0.96 6.24
N ALA A 236 4.77 -0.20 6.93
CA ALA A 236 4.98 0.11 8.36
C ALA A 236 4.95 -1.15 9.24
N GLN A 237 4.01 -2.08 9.00
CA GLN A 237 3.99 -3.37 9.70
C GLN A 237 5.19 -4.26 9.35
N ILE A 238 5.65 -4.24 8.10
CA ILE A 238 6.88 -4.91 7.66
C ILE A 238 8.09 -4.32 8.40
N TYR A 239 8.17 -3.00 8.55
CA TYR A 239 9.21 -2.37 9.36
C TYR A 239 9.12 -2.85 10.82
N ASP A 240 7.93 -2.84 11.41
CA ASP A 240 7.71 -3.19 12.81
C ASP A 240 8.08 -4.66 13.13
N VAL A 241 7.74 -5.61 12.26
CA VAL A 241 8.06 -7.04 12.47
C VAL A 241 9.56 -7.32 12.46
N THR A 242 10.36 -6.46 11.81
CA THR A 242 11.83 -6.60 11.79
C THR A 242 12.51 -6.08 13.06
N ARG A 243 11.77 -5.46 13.99
CA ARG A 243 12.35 -4.98 15.25
C ARG A 243 12.90 -6.16 16.08
N PRO A 244 14.15 -6.09 16.55
CA PRO A 244 14.74 -7.17 17.35
C PRO A 244 14.09 -7.28 18.74
N ALA A 245 13.57 -6.17 19.26
CA ALA A 245 12.81 -6.06 20.50
C ALA A 245 11.96 -4.77 20.47
N VAL A 246 10.98 -4.68 21.37
CA VAL A 246 10.15 -3.47 21.51
C VAL A 246 11.04 -2.25 21.84
N GLY A 247 10.74 -1.11 21.21
CA GLY A 247 11.50 0.13 21.39
C GLY A 247 12.87 0.15 20.70
N LYS A 248 13.25 -0.91 19.97
CA LYS A 248 14.44 -0.92 19.11
C LYS A 248 14.05 -0.65 17.66
N PRO A 249 14.93 -0.01 16.86
CA PRO A 249 14.66 0.20 15.44
C PRO A 249 14.59 -1.14 14.70
N GLY A 250 13.72 -1.23 13.70
CA GLY A 250 13.70 -2.33 12.74
C GLY A 250 14.80 -2.18 11.68
N ASP A 251 14.67 -2.92 10.58
CA ASP A 251 15.58 -2.85 9.46
C ASP A 251 15.65 -1.43 8.87
N SER A 252 16.87 -0.89 8.75
CA SER A 252 17.09 0.48 8.32
C SER A 252 16.84 0.69 6.83
N ARG A 253 17.02 -0.33 5.99
CA ARG A 253 16.71 -0.27 4.55
C ARG A 253 15.19 -0.23 4.37
N ILE A 254 14.45 -1.01 5.15
CA ILE A 254 12.99 -0.97 5.17
C ILE A 254 12.48 0.39 5.66
N ALA A 255 13.05 0.95 6.72
CA ALA A 255 12.69 2.29 7.20
C ALA A 255 12.91 3.37 6.14
N ALA A 256 14.06 3.33 5.45
CA ALA A 256 14.36 4.27 4.36
C ALA A 256 13.40 4.09 3.17
N GLN A 257 13.07 2.84 2.83
CA GLN A 257 12.10 2.55 1.76
C GLN A 257 10.69 3.03 2.14
N LEU A 258 10.26 2.83 3.38
CA LEU A 258 8.98 3.33 3.89
C LEU A 258 8.86 4.85 3.75
N ALA A 259 9.90 5.59 4.17
CA ALA A 259 9.96 7.03 4.01
C ALA A 259 9.91 7.45 2.54
N LYS A 260 10.68 6.78 1.67
CA LYS A 260 10.69 7.02 0.22
C LYS A 260 9.29 6.86 -0.39
N ILE A 261 8.58 5.78 -0.06
CA ILE A 261 7.22 5.52 -0.56
C ILE A 261 6.26 6.64 -0.10
N ALA A 262 6.33 7.02 1.17
CA ALA A 262 5.45 8.05 1.72
C ALA A 262 5.68 9.42 1.08
N LEU A 263 6.94 9.79 0.86
CA LEU A 263 7.31 11.03 0.18
C LEU A 263 6.89 11.05 -1.29
N ALA A 264 7.03 9.92 -2.00
CA ALA A 264 6.56 9.78 -3.38
C ALA A 264 5.03 9.95 -3.49
N ARG A 265 4.29 9.52 -2.47
CA ARG A 265 2.82 9.65 -2.42
C ARG A 265 2.34 11.03 -1.98
N ALA A 266 3.18 11.82 -1.31
CA ALA A 266 2.82 13.15 -0.82
C ALA A 266 2.42 14.15 -1.94
N VAL A 267 2.94 14.00 -3.15
CA VAL A 267 2.56 14.85 -4.30
C VAL A 267 1.12 14.58 -4.78
N PHE A 268 0.56 13.43 -4.40
CA PHE A 268 -0.81 13.01 -4.72
C PHE A 268 -1.79 13.33 -3.58
N ARG A 269 -1.53 14.43 -2.87
CA ARG A 269 -2.41 15.03 -1.87
C ARG A 269 -2.73 16.44 -2.32
N TYR A 270 -3.99 16.78 -2.54
CA TYR A 270 -4.41 18.11 -3.01
C TYR A 270 -5.29 18.84 -1.97
N PRO A 271 -5.21 20.18 -1.88
CA PRO A 271 -6.02 20.98 -0.96
C PRO A 271 -7.48 21.04 -1.42
N THR A 272 -8.40 20.88 -0.48
CA THR A 272 -9.86 21.01 -0.70
C THR A 272 -10.59 21.11 0.64
N LEU A 273 -11.89 20.83 0.66
CA LEU A 273 -12.72 20.77 1.86
C LEU A 273 -13.01 19.33 2.28
N ASP A 274 -13.11 19.09 3.58
CA ASP A 274 -13.77 17.90 4.10
C ASP A 274 -15.30 17.98 3.95
N ALA A 275 -16.01 16.94 4.40
CA ALA A 275 -17.47 16.86 4.27
C ALA A 275 -18.22 17.96 5.08
N ASP A 276 -17.58 18.56 6.07
CA ASP A 276 -18.16 19.61 6.93
C ASP A 276 -17.71 21.02 6.48
N GLY A 277 -17.05 21.13 5.31
CA GLY A 277 -16.60 22.41 4.76
C GLY A 277 -15.30 22.96 5.37
N ASN A 278 -14.57 22.17 6.17
CA ASN A 278 -13.30 22.59 6.75
C ASN A 278 -12.12 22.29 5.81
N ARG A 279 -11.06 23.09 5.90
CA ARG A 279 -9.84 22.88 5.11
C ARG A 279 -9.26 21.48 5.37
N ALA A 280 -8.90 20.79 4.29
CA ALA A 280 -8.33 19.46 4.33
C ALA A 280 -7.39 19.22 3.14
N MET A 281 -6.54 18.20 3.25
CA MET A 281 -5.84 17.61 2.12
C MET A 281 -6.51 16.28 1.76
N ARG A 282 -6.79 16.04 0.49
CA ARG A 282 -7.38 14.80 -0.01
C ARG A 282 -6.42 14.03 -0.88
N ILE A 283 -6.53 12.71 -0.82
CA ILE A 283 -5.81 11.79 -1.70
C ILE A 283 -6.34 11.85 -3.14
N GLU A 284 -5.43 11.82 -4.10
CA GLU A 284 -5.73 11.65 -5.51
C GLU A 284 -6.06 10.17 -5.82
N ALA A 285 -7.35 9.88 -5.98
CA ALA A 285 -7.85 8.54 -6.28
C ALA A 285 -8.38 8.37 -7.70
N ILE A 286 -8.57 9.46 -8.45
CA ILE A 286 -9.28 9.46 -9.73
C ILE A 286 -8.43 8.95 -10.88
N VAL A 287 -7.15 9.29 -10.88
CA VAL A 287 -6.18 8.74 -11.84
C VAL A 287 -5.64 7.37 -11.41
N GLY A 288 -6.11 6.83 -10.28
CA GLY A 288 -5.77 5.49 -9.83
C GLY A 288 -6.29 4.41 -10.78
N TRP A 289 -5.51 3.33 -10.93
CA TRP A 289 -5.90 2.19 -11.76
C TRP A 289 -6.89 1.28 -11.03
N ARG A 290 -6.82 1.16 -9.70
CA ARG A 290 -7.78 0.38 -8.89
C ARG A 290 -9.04 1.18 -8.60
N ASP A 291 -8.83 2.45 -8.27
CA ASP A 291 -9.82 3.34 -7.69
C ASP A 291 -10.47 4.26 -8.73
N ALA A 292 -11.63 4.83 -8.39
CA ALA A 292 -12.27 5.89 -9.17
C ALA A 292 -13.25 6.73 -8.32
N HIS A 293 -13.10 6.73 -6.98
CA HIS A 293 -14.03 7.45 -6.11
C HIS A 293 -13.63 8.92 -5.97
N TYR A 294 -14.63 9.79 -6.06
CA TYR A 294 -14.49 11.24 -5.92
C TYR A 294 -15.53 11.77 -4.92
N PRO A 295 -15.17 12.70 -4.04
CA PRO A 295 -13.79 13.10 -3.74
C PRO A 295 -13.02 11.99 -3.02
N GLY A 296 -11.68 12.01 -3.09
CA GLY A 296 -10.84 11.07 -2.33
C GLY A 296 -10.91 11.31 -0.81
N ASN A 297 -10.47 10.38 0.02
CA ASN A 297 -10.46 10.60 1.47
C ASN A 297 -9.49 11.69 1.94
N VAL A 298 -9.74 12.24 3.13
CA VAL A 298 -8.82 13.16 3.80
C VAL A 298 -7.54 12.40 4.19
N VAL A 299 -6.40 12.82 3.63
CA VAL A 299 -5.10 12.16 3.84
C VAL A 299 -3.99 13.20 3.76
N TYR A 300 -3.03 13.12 4.71
CA TYR A 300 -1.82 13.92 4.73
C TYR A 300 -0.59 13.03 4.45
N ALA A 301 0.06 12.51 5.49
CA ALA A 301 1.20 11.60 5.35
C ALA A 301 0.76 10.18 4.96
N GLN A 302 -0.20 9.61 5.69
CA GLN A 302 -0.73 8.28 5.48
C GLN A 302 -2.25 8.28 5.69
N ARG A 303 -2.95 7.39 4.99
CA ARG A 303 -4.37 7.15 5.20
C ARG A 303 -4.61 6.39 6.51
N SER A 304 -5.59 6.80 7.32
CA SER A 304 -6.13 5.93 8.38
C SER A 304 -6.81 4.70 7.77
N SER A 305 -6.35 3.51 8.14
CA SER A 305 -6.86 2.24 7.60
C SER A 305 -7.45 1.37 8.70
N TRP A 306 -7.75 0.12 8.38
CA TRP A 306 -8.19 -0.82 9.40
C TRP A 306 -7.06 -1.20 10.36
N ASP A 307 -5.80 -1.13 9.93
CA ASP A 307 -4.65 -1.63 10.70
C ASP A 307 -3.67 -0.52 11.11
N ALA A 308 -3.95 0.73 10.70
CA ALA A 308 -3.00 1.83 10.87
C ALA A 308 -3.69 3.18 11.12
N SER A 309 -2.98 4.06 11.81
CA SER A 309 -3.35 5.46 11.97
C SER A 309 -2.79 6.35 10.86
N ALA A 310 -3.32 7.57 10.73
CA ALA A 310 -2.79 8.56 9.79
C ALA A 310 -1.39 9.11 10.15
N ALA A 311 -0.88 8.82 11.36
CA ALA A 311 0.40 9.31 11.86
C ALA A 311 1.48 8.22 11.97
N GLN A 312 1.13 6.95 11.78
CA GLN A 312 2.01 5.81 12.04
C GLN A 312 3.34 5.92 11.29
N VAL A 313 3.31 6.08 9.96
CA VAL A 313 4.55 6.15 9.16
C VAL A 313 5.48 7.30 9.58
N ALA A 314 4.91 8.46 9.91
CA ALA A 314 5.72 9.59 10.40
C ALA A 314 6.33 9.27 11.78
N ALA A 315 5.60 8.59 12.66
CA ALA A 315 6.08 8.21 13.98
C ALA A 315 7.13 7.09 13.93
N ASP A 316 6.99 6.14 13.00
CA ASP A 316 7.91 5.01 12.82
C ASP A 316 9.24 5.44 12.19
N THR A 317 9.22 6.42 11.28
CA THR A 317 10.41 6.86 10.54
C THR A 317 11.06 8.12 11.12
N LEU A 318 10.26 8.98 11.77
CA LEU A 318 10.65 10.33 12.15
C LEU A 318 11.27 11.14 10.99
N GLU A 319 10.89 10.83 9.75
CA GLU A 319 11.39 11.58 8.60
C GLU A 319 10.87 13.03 8.67
N PRO A 320 11.76 14.05 8.61
CA PRO A 320 11.38 15.43 8.90
C PRO A 320 10.21 16.00 8.08
N LYS A 321 10.10 15.67 6.79
CA LYS A 321 8.98 16.16 5.95
C LYS A 321 7.68 15.46 6.31
N LEU A 322 7.71 14.14 6.56
CA LEU A 322 6.53 13.39 6.96
C LEU A 322 5.98 13.87 8.32
N VAL A 323 6.87 14.14 9.28
CA VAL A 323 6.50 14.79 10.56
C VAL A 323 5.84 16.15 10.30
N ALA A 324 6.40 16.97 9.41
CA ALA A 324 5.81 18.26 9.05
C ALA A 324 4.43 18.13 8.37
N PHE A 325 4.21 17.10 7.55
CA PHE A 325 2.90 16.84 6.94
C PHE A 325 1.85 16.44 7.99
N VAL A 326 2.24 15.69 9.03
CA VAL A 326 1.35 15.39 10.16
C VAL A 326 1.11 16.63 11.02
N HIS A 327 2.11 17.50 11.22
CA HIS A 327 1.87 18.79 11.87
C HIS A 327 0.89 19.67 11.08
N GLN A 328 0.94 19.66 9.74
CA GLN A 328 -0.08 20.31 8.92
C GLN A 328 -1.47 19.71 9.18
N MET A 329 -1.59 18.38 9.30
CA MET A 329 -2.83 17.71 9.68
C MET A 329 -3.35 18.15 11.07
N PHE A 330 -2.45 18.36 12.04
CA PHE A 330 -2.80 18.86 13.37
C PHE A 330 -3.26 20.32 13.32
N ASP A 331 -2.55 21.15 12.55
CA ASP A 331 -2.90 22.56 12.35
C ASP A 331 -4.24 22.71 11.63
N ASP A 332 -4.63 21.75 10.78
CA ASP A 332 -5.94 21.68 10.11
C ASP A 332 -7.03 21.04 10.98
N ASN A 333 -6.64 20.50 12.14
CA ASN A 333 -7.45 19.69 13.07
C ASN A 333 -8.10 18.45 12.43
N GLN A 334 -7.45 17.88 11.40
CA GLN A 334 -7.96 16.69 10.70
C GLN A 334 -7.56 15.37 11.38
N PHE A 335 -6.53 15.38 12.23
CA PHE A 335 -6.07 14.18 12.93
C PHE A 335 -7.12 13.63 13.88
N PHE A 336 -7.65 14.45 14.78
CA PHE A 336 -8.67 13.98 15.74
C PHE A 336 -9.96 13.57 15.03
N LYS A 337 -10.34 14.25 13.94
CA LYS A 337 -11.45 13.82 13.08
C LYS A 337 -11.20 12.45 12.46
N SER A 338 -10.01 12.21 11.92
CA SER A 338 -9.63 10.90 11.35
C SER A 338 -9.68 9.78 12.40
N VAL A 339 -9.23 10.04 13.64
CA VAL A 339 -9.32 9.07 14.74
C VAL A 339 -10.77 8.86 15.19
N ASP A 340 -11.58 9.92 15.27
CA ASP A 340 -13.02 9.82 15.57
C ASP A 340 -13.75 8.97 14.52
N ASP A 341 -13.45 9.17 13.24
CA ASP A 341 -14.03 8.35 12.16
C ASP A 341 -13.61 6.89 12.26
N GLN A 342 -12.33 6.63 12.58
CA GLN A 342 -11.84 5.28 12.80
C GLN A 342 -12.52 4.61 14.00
N LEU A 343 -12.79 5.36 15.08
CA LEU A 343 -13.52 4.87 16.26
C LEU A 343 -14.97 4.46 15.96
N ARG A 344 -15.61 5.04 14.93
CA ARG A 344 -16.96 4.63 14.49
C ARG A 344 -16.95 3.29 13.76
N GLY A 345 -15.79 2.85 13.28
CA GLY A 345 -15.62 1.55 12.62
C GLY A 345 -15.65 0.39 13.62
N GLY A 346 -16.34 -0.70 13.25
CA GLY A 346 -16.39 -1.94 14.04
C GLY A 346 -15.27 -2.93 13.71
N GLY A 347 -15.12 -3.94 14.56
CA GLY A 347 -14.24 -5.08 14.31
C GLY A 347 -12.84 -4.97 14.91
N LEU A 348 -12.23 -6.13 15.10
CA LEU A 348 -10.97 -6.28 15.83
C LEU A 348 -9.79 -5.58 15.16
N ARG A 349 -9.71 -5.62 13.82
CA ARG A 349 -8.61 -4.95 13.08
C ARG A 349 -8.55 -3.47 13.42
N ILE A 350 -9.68 -2.78 13.32
CA ILE A 350 -9.81 -1.35 13.63
C ILE A 350 -9.40 -1.10 15.08
N THR A 351 -9.91 -1.91 16.02
CA THR A 351 -9.51 -1.80 17.43
C THR A 351 -7.99 -1.96 17.58
N ALA A 352 -7.38 -2.96 16.94
CA ALA A 352 -5.94 -3.19 17.01
C ALA A 352 -5.12 -2.06 16.37
N GLY A 353 -5.56 -1.51 15.24
CA GLY A 353 -4.93 -0.38 14.55
C GLY A 353 -4.95 0.92 15.37
N LEU A 354 -5.85 1.03 16.36
CA LEU A 354 -5.90 2.17 17.28
C LEU A 354 -4.86 2.10 18.41
N LEU A 355 -4.22 0.95 18.65
CA LEU A 355 -3.34 0.74 19.80
C LEU A 355 -2.17 1.73 19.84
N GLY A 356 -1.56 2.02 18.70
CA GLY A 356 -0.43 2.95 18.63
C GLY A 356 -0.82 4.43 18.66
N VAL A 357 -2.11 4.78 18.49
CA VAL A 357 -2.54 6.16 18.19
C VAL A 357 -2.12 7.16 19.29
N PRO A 358 -2.34 6.91 20.59
CA PRO A 358 -1.93 7.85 21.63
C PRO A 358 -0.42 8.11 21.64
N ASP A 359 0.39 7.05 21.54
CA ASP A 359 1.85 7.15 21.62
C ASP A 359 2.44 7.80 20.35
N GLN A 360 1.85 7.51 19.18
CA GLN A 360 2.19 8.15 17.91
C GLN A 360 1.89 9.66 17.94
N TYR A 361 0.74 10.05 18.50
CA TYR A 361 0.38 11.47 18.67
C TYR A 361 1.40 12.21 19.54
N GLU A 362 1.72 11.67 20.71
CA GLU A 362 2.71 12.29 21.61
C GLU A 362 4.11 12.32 21.00
N SER A 363 4.52 11.25 20.30
CA SER A 363 5.82 11.18 19.60
C SER A 363 5.97 12.28 18.55
N ILE A 364 4.94 12.49 17.72
CA ILE A 364 4.95 13.54 16.70
C ILE A 364 4.85 14.93 17.33
N LYS A 365 4.00 15.11 18.34
CA LYS A 365 3.85 16.38 19.04
C LYS A 365 5.15 16.84 19.70
N ALA A 366 5.99 15.91 20.14
CA ALA A 366 7.31 16.20 20.71
C ALA A 366 8.37 16.61 19.66
N GLN A 367 8.12 16.40 18.37
CA GLN A 367 9.03 16.81 17.30
C GLN A 367 8.95 18.33 17.05
N PRO A 368 10.05 18.95 16.55
CA PRO A 368 10.03 20.36 16.21
C PRO A 368 9.07 20.65 15.05
N LYS A 369 8.18 21.64 15.24
CA LYS A 369 7.37 22.17 14.15
C LYS A 369 8.24 22.90 13.13
N THR A 370 7.95 22.70 11.85
CA THR A 370 8.60 23.40 10.74
C THR A 370 7.58 24.04 9.79
N ASN A 371 8.07 24.88 8.87
CA ASN A 371 7.25 25.51 7.82
C ASN A 371 7.08 24.63 6.58
N VAL A 372 7.61 23.41 6.59
CA VAL A 372 7.39 22.44 5.50
C VAL A 372 5.91 22.09 5.44
N ARG A 373 5.36 21.96 4.23
CA ARG A 373 3.96 21.63 3.95
C ARG A 373 3.89 20.64 2.79
N LEU A 374 2.75 19.96 2.64
CA LEU A 374 2.50 19.06 1.52
C LEU A 374 2.67 19.78 0.18
N PRO A 375 3.23 19.13 -0.85
CA PRO A 375 3.63 19.79 -2.11
C PRO A 375 2.53 20.59 -2.81
N MET A 376 1.28 20.13 -2.77
CA MET A 376 0.17 20.82 -3.43
C MET A 376 -0.47 21.93 -2.59
N THR A 377 -0.03 22.15 -1.35
CA THR A 377 -0.56 23.21 -0.49
C THR A 377 -0.45 24.57 -1.20
N PRO A 378 -1.47 25.46 -1.11
CA PRO A 378 -1.39 26.78 -1.72
C PRO A 378 -0.13 27.54 -1.28
N GLY A 379 0.51 28.24 -2.22
CA GLY A 379 1.78 28.95 -2.00
C GLY A 379 3.06 28.09 -2.00
N GLN A 380 2.95 26.76 -2.11
CA GLN A 380 4.14 25.91 -2.34
C GLN A 380 4.69 26.09 -3.76
N PRO A 381 6.00 25.85 -3.98
CA PRO A 381 6.61 25.95 -5.31
C PRO A 381 5.95 25.02 -6.33
N ASP A 382 5.89 25.48 -7.58
CA ASP A 382 5.51 24.65 -8.71
C ASP A 382 6.48 23.50 -8.91
N PHE A 383 5.97 22.38 -9.41
CA PHE A 383 6.78 21.22 -9.74
C PHE A 383 6.09 20.35 -10.79
N VAL A 384 6.89 19.49 -11.41
CA VAL A 384 6.43 18.35 -12.19
C VAL A 384 6.99 17.10 -11.54
N PHE A 385 6.12 16.21 -11.11
CA PHE A 385 6.44 14.84 -10.77
C PHE A 385 5.94 13.94 -11.90
N SER A 386 6.78 13.00 -12.32
CA SER A 386 6.41 11.92 -13.24
C SER A 386 6.88 10.60 -12.68
N ASP A 387 6.23 9.51 -13.04
CA ASP A 387 6.75 8.15 -12.87
C ASP A 387 6.49 7.35 -14.15
N GLU A 388 7.56 7.12 -14.90
CA GLU A 388 7.54 6.47 -16.20
C GLU A 388 7.26 4.96 -16.10
N GLU A 389 7.49 4.33 -14.94
CA GLU A 389 7.18 2.91 -14.73
C GLU A 389 5.69 2.70 -14.43
N ASP A 390 5.02 3.73 -13.88
CA ASP A 390 3.59 3.77 -13.51
C ASP A 390 2.72 4.66 -14.42
N GLY A 391 3.32 5.35 -15.40
CA GLY A 391 2.59 6.14 -16.39
C GLY A 391 1.89 7.36 -15.81
N VAL A 392 2.37 7.90 -14.68
CA VAL A 392 1.64 8.93 -13.95
C VAL A 392 2.39 10.25 -13.90
N VAL A 393 1.65 11.36 -13.95
CA VAL A 393 2.16 12.72 -13.83
C VAL A 393 1.33 13.48 -12.79
N ALA A 394 2.02 14.25 -11.95
CA ALA A 394 1.42 15.23 -11.04
C ALA A 394 2.12 16.58 -11.26
N VAL A 395 1.33 17.63 -11.50
CA VAL A 395 1.82 18.98 -11.76
C VAL A 395 1.21 19.94 -10.76
N LYS A 396 2.05 20.83 -10.23
CA LYS A 396 1.64 22.09 -9.62
C LYS A 396 2.16 23.24 -10.45
N ASN A 397 1.30 24.18 -10.82
CA ASN A 397 1.66 25.37 -11.58
C ASN A 397 0.84 26.57 -11.09
N GLY A 398 1.37 27.31 -10.12
CA GLY A 398 0.61 28.27 -9.33
C GLY A 398 -0.49 27.56 -8.53
N ASP A 399 -1.73 27.97 -8.77
CA ASP A 399 -2.92 27.38 -8.16
C ASP A 399 -3.53 26.26 -9.02
N ASP A 400 -2.99 25.98 -10.21
CA ASP A 400 -3.38 24.84 -11.02
C ASP A 400 -2.74 23.55 -10.50
N ILE A 401 -3.54 22.48 -10.47
CA ILE A 401 -3.10 21.12 -10.19
C ILE A 401 -3.57 20.21 -11.31
N LEU A 402 -2.67 19.43 -11.89
CA LEU A 402 -3.01 18.41 -12.88
C LEU A 402 -2.45 17.05 -12.46
N TYR A 403 -3.32 16.05 -12.41
CA TYR A 403 -2.95 14.64 -12.32
C TYR A 403 -3.33 13.93 -13.61
N VAL A 404 -2.43 13.07 -14.11
CA VAL A 404 -2.66 12.27 -15.32
C VAL A 404 -2.16 10.85 -15.10
N SER A 405 -2.98 9.86 -15.43
CA SER A 405 -2.54 8.48 -15.68
C SER A 405 -2.64 8.19 -17.16
N LEU A 406 -1.48 8.06 -17.79
CA LEU A 406 -1.29 7.55 -19.14
C LEU A 406 -1.43 6.02 -19.03
N TYR A 407 -2.17 5.37 -19.94
CA TYR A 407 -2.53 3.94 -19.88
C TYR A 407 -3.54 3.50 -18.78
N TRP A 408 -4.42 4.40 -18.35
CA TRP A 408 -5.48 4.10 -17.39
C TRP A 408 -6.35 2.89 -17.82
N ARG A 409 -6.46 1.87 -16.95
CA ARG A 409 -7.17 0.60 -17.18
C ARG A 409 -6.67 -0.24 -18.38
N ALA A 410 -5.40 -0.09 -18.79
CA ALA A 410 -4.77 -0.89 -19.85
C ALA A 410 -4.18 -2.22 -19.34
N ARG A 411 -4.98 -3.10 -18.72
CA ARG A 411 -4.47 -4.31 -18.05
C ARG A 411 -4.21 -5.53 -18.95
N ASN A 412 -4.89 -5.59 -20.10
CA ASN A 412 -4.83 -6.71 -21.04
C ASN A 412 -4.19 -6.32 -22.38
N ALA A 413 -4.29 -5.05 -22.77
CA ALA A 413 -3.82 -4.50 -24.04
C ALA A 413 -3.82 -2.96 -23.98
N VAL A 414 -3.13 -2.32 -24.93
CA VAL A 414 -3.06 -0.86 -25.04
C VAL A 414 -4.42 -0.34 -25.51
N ASN A 415 -5.01 0.58 -24.73
CA ASN A 415 -6.36 1.10 -24.98
C ASN A 415 -6.39 2.56 -25.47
N PHE A 416 -5.23 3.23 -25.57
CA PHE A 416 -5.10 4.63 -26.01
C PHE A 416 -5.86 5.65 -25.16
N LEU A 417 -6.11 5.34 -23.88
CA LEU A 417 -6.82 6.22 -22.96
C LEU A 417 -5.91 6.74 -21.85
N ALA A 418 -6.08 8.02 -21.54
CA ALA A 418 -5.57 8.65 -20.33
C ALA A 418 -6.73 9.03 -19.41
N ARG A 419 -6.48 9.04 -18.11
CA ARG A 419 -7.37 9.62 -17.09
C ARG A 419 -6.74 10.89 -16.54
N VAL A 420 -7.51 11.97 -16.48
CA VAL A 420 -7.05 13.27 -15.99
C VAL A 420 -7.94 13.78 -14.87
N HIS A 421 -7.33 14.46 -13.91
CA HIS A 421 -7.98 15.28 -12.91
C HIS A 421 -7.27 16.64 -12.90
N TYR A 422 -7.98 17.69 -13.33
CA TYR A 422 -7.46 19.04 -13.50
C TYR A 422 -8.25 20.01 -12.64
N MET A 423 -7.55 20.70 -11.74
CA MET A 423 -8.12 21.64 -10.79
C MET A 423 -7.49 23.02 -10.98
N THR A 424 -8.33 24.06 -10.88
CA THR A 424 -7.96 25.47 -10.79
C THR A 424 -8.80 26.12 -9.68
N PRO A 425 -8.55 27.39 -9.29
CA PRO A 425 -9.40 28.08 -8.31
C PRO A 425 -10.89 28.14 -8.64
N THR A 426 -11.25 27.99 -9.93
CA THR A 426 -12.64 28.11 -10.41
C THR A 426 -13.19 26.83 -11.02
N MET A 427 -12.44 25.74 -11.00
CA MET A 427 -12.76 24.55 -11.79
C MET A 427 -12.19 23.27 -11.21
N ASP A 428 -12.98 22.21 -11.22
CA ASP A 428 -12.55 20.84 -10.99
C ASP A 428 -13.09 19.98 -12.15
N ARG A 429 -12.19 19.35 -12.91
CA ARG A 429 -12.55 18.54 -14.07
C ARG A 429 -11.87 17.18 -14.04
N ILE A 430 -12.70 16.17 -14.25
CA ILE A 430 -12.29 14.79 -14.39
C ILE A 430 -12.67 14.31 -15.78
N ALA A 431 -11.73 13.77 -16.55
CA ALA A 431 -12.00 13.28 -17.90
C ALA A 431 -11.23 12.00 -18.23
N VAL A 432 -11.83 11.16 -19.08
CA VAL A 432 -11.08 10.15 -19.85
C VAL A 432 -10.87 10.75 -21.23
N VAL A 433 -9.64 10.78 -21.70
CA VAL A 433 -9.29 11.35 -23.00
C VAL A 433 -8.49 10.37 -23.84
N ARG A 434 -8.59 10.50 -25.17
CA ARG A 434 -7.70 9.80 -26.09
C ARG A 434 -6.28 10.36 -25.95
N GLN A 435 -5.31 9.48 -25.88
CA GLN A 435 -3.87 9.78 -25.94
C GLN A 435 -3.28 9.13 -27.19
N GLU A 436 -2.15 9.64 -27.66
CA GLU A 436 -1.34 8.89 -28.64
C GLU A 436 -0.40 7.95 -27.90
N THR A 437 -0.15 6.79 -28.49
CA THR A 437 0.75 5.78 -27.90
C THR A 437 1.57 5.13 -29.00
N GLN A 438 2.88 5.20 -28.87
CA GLN A 438 3.82 4.42 -29.66
C GLN A 438 4.21 3.19 -28.84
N LEU A 439 4.23 2.01 -29.48
CA LEU A 439 4.54 0.74 -28.85
C LEU A 439 5.28 -0.18 -29.81
N GLN A 440 6.10 -1.07 -29.26
CA GLN A 440 6.48 -2.30 -29.94
C GLN A 440 5.32 -3.31 -29.83
N PRO A 441 4.69 -3.73 -30.94
CA PRO A 441 3.61 -4.71 -30.89
C PRO A 441 4.17 -6.12 -30.62
N SER A 442 3.42 -6.95 -29.89
CA SER A 442 3.72 -8.38 -29.76
C SER A 442 3.29 -9.21 -30.97
N GLY A 443 2.53 -8.60 -31.91
CA GLY A 443 1.82 -9.31 -32.98
C GLY A 443 0.50 -9.95 -32.52
N GLN A 444 0.17 -9.87 -31.23
CA GLN A 444 -1.08 -10.38 -30.67
C GLN A 444 -2.09 -9.25 -30.43
N THR A 445 -3.37 -9.62 -30.33
CA THR A 445 -4.46 -8.70 -29.99
C THR A 445 -5.30 -9.27 -28.85
N TYR A 446 -5.95 -8.37 -28.13
CA TYR A 446 -7.00 -8.70 -27.16
C TYR A 446 -8.34 -8.22 -27.70
N THR A 447 -9.28 -9.14 -27.85
CA THR A 447 -10.66 -8.81 -28.21
C THR A 447 -11.44 -8.54 -26.93
N ARG A 448 -11.99 -7.34 -26.79
CA ARG A 448 -12.80 -7.00 -25.63
C ARG A 448 -14.06 -7.87 -25.55
N PRO A 449 -14.31 -8.54 -24.42
CA PRO A 449 -15.50 -9.34 -24.24
C PRO A 449 -16.73 -8.44 -24.10
N ASP A 450 -17.90 -9.02 -24.36
CA ASP A 450 -19.18 -8.34 -24.16
C ASP A 450 -19.55 -8.37 -22.67
N HIS A 451 -18.95 -7.46 -21.91
CA HIS A 451 -19.15 -7.29 -20.48
C HIS A 451 -19.85 -5.96 -20.20
N ILE A 452 -20.99 -6.02 -19.53
CA ILE A 452 -21.94 -4.90 -19.37
C ILE A 452 -21.93 -4.24 -17.98
N ASN A 453 -21.36 -4.89 -16.96
CA ASN A 453 -21.42 -4.39 -15.58
C ASN A 453 -20.05 -4.37 -14.88
N PHE A 454 -19.13 -5.29 -15.22
CA PHE A 454 -17.78 -5.31 -14.66
C PHE A 454 -16.71 -5.44 -15.74
N GLY A 455 -16.07 -4.32 -16.08
CA GLY A 455 -14.85 -4.31 -16.90
C GLY A 455 -13.63 -4.95 -16.22
N PHE A 456 -13.78 -5.49 -15.00
CA PHE A 456 -12.67 -5.96 -14.16
C PHE A 456 -12.69 -7.46 -13.82
N ALA A 457 -13.74 -8.20 -14.13
CA ALA A 457 -13.88 -9.62 -13.77
C ALA A 457 -14.63 -10.39 -14.88
N ASN A 458 -15.23 -11.54 -14.57
CA ASN A 458 -15.97 -12.41 -15.50
C ASN A 458 -17.32 -11.81 -16.00
N GLY A 459 -17.38 -10.49 -16.21
CA GLY A 459 -18.52 -9.80 -16.85
C GLY A 459 -19.68 -9.39 -15.96
N GLY A 460 -19.72 -9.80 -14.70
CA GLY A 460 -20.78 -9.40 -13.77
C GLY A 460 -22.16 -9.92 -14.12
N LEU A 461 -23.19 -9.28 -13.54
CA LEU A 461 -24.59 -9.60 -13.83
C LEU A 461 -24.90 -9.36 -15.31
N LYS A 462 -25.50 -10.36 -15.96
CA LYS A 462 -26.14 -10.21 -17.28
C LYS A 462 -27.51 -9.58 -17.08
N TYR A 463 -27.70 -8.36 -17.57
CA TYR A 463 -28.97 -7.65 -17.52
C TYR A 463 -29.95 -8.33 -18.49
N PRO A 464 -31.25 -8.41 -18.17
CA PRO A 464 -32.25 -8.91 -19.10
C PRO A 464 -32.29 -8.07 -20.40
N GLY A 465 -32.51 -8.70 -21.55
CA GLY A 465 -32.61 -8.04 -22.86
C GLY A 465 -31.31 -8.07 -23.68
N GLU A 466 -31.26 -7.26 -24.74
CA GLU A 466 -30.15 -7.16 -25.72
C GLU A 466 -29.19 -6.02 -25.39
N VAL A 467 -28.81 -5.87 -24.11
CA VAL A 467 -27.83 -4.84 -23.72
C VAL A 467 -26.43 -5.38 -24.00
N HIS A 468 -25.70 -4.70 -24.90
CA HIS A 468 -24.33 -5.04 -25.27
C HIS A 468 -23.37 -3.92 -24.88
N SER A 469 -22.13 -4.30 -24.57
CA SER A 469 -21.05 -3.33 -24.37
C SER A 469 -20.70 -2.63 -25.68
N ALA A 470 -20.60 -1.30 -25.65
CA ALA A 470 -20.13 -0.51 -26.80
C ALA A 470 -18.69 -0.86 -27.24
N HIS A 471 -17.95 -1.57 -26.39
CA HIS A 471 -16.60 -2.04 -26.68
C HIS A 471 -16.53 -3.51 -27.09
N ALA A 472 -17.66 -4.23 -27.15
CA ALA A 472 -17.68 -5.65 -27.50
C ALA A 472 -17.06 -5.88 -28.89
N GLY A 473 -16.12 -6.82 -28.99
CA GLY A 473 -15.46 -7.15 -30.26
C GLY A 473 -14.33 -6.19 -30.67
N GLU A 474 -14.11 -5.10 -29.95
CA GLU A 474 -12.99 -4.20 -30.20
C GLU A 474 -11.66 -4.95 -30.03
N LYS A 475 -10.79 -4.87 -31.05
CA LYS A 475 -9.47 -5.50 -31.04
C LYS A 475 -8.42 -4.48 -30.65
N LEU A 476 -7.82 -4.69 -29.47
CA LEU A 476 -6.75 -3.84 -28.96
C LEU A 476 -5.38 -4.51 -29.16
N PRO A 477 -4.34 -3.74 -29.55
CA PRO A 477 -3.00 -4.29 -29.70
C PRO A 477 -2.37 -4.58 -28.33
N ILE A 478 -1.67 -5.70 -28.23
CA ILE A 478 -0.87 -6.05 -27.05
C ILE A 478 0.56 -5.56 -27.26
N ALA A 479 1.10 -4.83 -26.28
CA ALA A 479 2.50 -4.42 -26.29
C ALA A 479 3.43 -5.63 -26.12
N LYS A 480 4.66 -5.51 -26.61
CA LYS A 480 5.67 -6.57 -26.48
C LYS A 480 5.94 -6.86 -25.00
N VAL A 481 5.57 -8.06 -24.58
CA VAL A 481 5.87 -8.60 -23.25
C VAL A 481 7.32 -9.13 -23.25
N PRO A 482 8.11 -8.94 -22.18
CA PRO A 482 9.46 -9.49 -22.08
C PRO A 482 9.49 -11.00 -22.32
N ALA A 483 10.55 -11.49 -22.97
CA ALA A 483 10.64 -12.90 -23.41
C ALA A 483 10.65 -13.91 -22.25
N ASP A 484 11.10 -13.49 -21.07
CA ASP A 484 11.17 -14.27 -19.83
C ASP A 484 9.87 -14.25 -19.00
N VAL A 485 8.82 -13.57 -19.48
CA VAL A 485 7.54 -13.44 -18.78
C VAL A 485 6.51 -14.40 -19.36
N LYS A 486 5.87 -15.19 -18.49
CA LYS A 486 4.76 -16.08 -18.88
C LYS A 486 3.51 -15.24 -19.17
N PHE A 487 3.01 -15.27 -20.41
CA PHE A 487 1.84 -14.49 -20.82
C PHE A 487 0.97 -15.22 -21.86
N ALA A 488 -0.33 -14.94 -21.81
CA ALA A 488 -1.29 -15.33 -22.83
C ALA A 488 -2.32 -14.20 -23.04
N PRO A 489 -2.78 -13.93 -24.28
CA PRO A 489 -3.83 -12.95 -24.54
C PRO A 489 -5.06 -13.16 -23.67
N GLY A 490 -5.62 -12.07 -23.13
CA GLY A 490 -6.76 -12.09 -22.22
C GLY A 490 -6.42 -12.31 -20.74
N ARG A 491 -5.18 -12.67 -20.40
CA ARG A 491 -4.69 -12.62 -19.01
C ARG A 491 -4.25 -11.20 -18.65
N GLU A 492 -4.48 -10.80 -17.41
CA GLU A 492 -3.90 -9.55 -16.89
C GLU A 492 -2.38 -9.68 -16.81
N ASN A 493 -1.67 -8.62 -17.17
CA ASN A 493 -0.23 -8.60 -17.07
C ASN A 493 0.30 -7.16 -16.96
N VAL A 494 1.31 -6.96 -16.13
CA VAL A 494 1.94 -5.65 -15.83
C VAL A 494 2.68 -5.02 -17.02
N TYR A 495 2.81 -5.73 -18.15
CA TYR A 495 3.44 -5.25 -19.38
C TYR A 495 2.45 -5.10 -20.56
N ALA A 496 1.39 -5.91 -20.62
CA ALA A 496 0.61 -6.12 -21.86
C ALA A 496 -0.08 -4.87 -22.42
N GLY A 497 -0.49 -3.92 -21.58
CA GLY A 497 -1.08 -2.66 -22.02
C GLY A 497 -0.19 -1.43 -21.87
N LYS A 498 1.13 -1.62 -21.74
CA LYS A 498 2.10 -0.52 -21.63
C LYS A 498 2.82 -0.31 -22.97
N GLY A 499 2.51 0.78 -23.66
CA GLY A 499 3.33 1.30 -24.76
C GLY A 499 4.66 1.92 -24.28
N ASP A 500 5.50 2.25 -25.25
CA ASP A 500 6.85 2.78 -25.02
C ASP A 500 6.87 4.30 -24.85
N PHE A 501 5.99 5.01 -25.55
CA PHE A 501 5.94 6.47 -25.55
C PHE A 501 4.51 6.98 -25.68
N TYR A 502 4.18 7.98 -24.87
CA TYR A 502 2.84 8.52 -24.73
C TYR A 502 2.84 10.02 -24.97
N THR A 503 1.83 10.52 -25.68
CA THR A 503 1.51 11.95 -25.66
C THR A 503 0.05 12.18 -25.29
N CYS A 504 -0.17 13.15 -24.41
CA CYS A 504 -1.50 13.51 -23.92
C CYS A 504 -1.59 15.02 -23.75
N SER A 505 -2.70 15.61 -24.21
CA SER A 505 -2.98 17.03 -24.05
C SER A 505 -4.29 17.21 -23.28
N TYR A 506 -4.27 18.05 -22.26
CA TYR A 506 -5.48 18.42 -21.53
C TYR A 506 -5.36 19.83 -20.95
N GLY A 507 -6.36 20.67 -21.21
CA GLY A 507 -6.29 22.09 -20.88
C GLY A 507 -5.05 22.74 -21.53
N PRO A 508 -4.27 23.55 -20.78
CA PRO A 508 -3.05 24.17 -21.28
C PRO A 508 -1.81 23.27 -21.20
N TYR A 509 -1.95 22.01 -20.78
CA TYR A 509 -0.83 21.09 -20.56
C TYR A 509 -0.69 20.09 -21.70
N VAL A 510 0.55 19.86 -22.13
CA VAL A 510 0.92 18.81 -23.08
C VAL A 510 2.03 17.96 -22.49
N ILE A 511 1.82 16.65 -22.43
CA ILE A 511 2.70 15.69 -21.79
C ILE A 511 3.28 14.78 -22.87
N ALA A 512 4.58 14.53 -22.78
CA ALA A 512 5.29 13.52 -23.56
C ALA A 512 6.10 12.64 -22.60
N MET A 513 5.73 11.38 -22.45
CA MET A 513 6.36 10.45 -21.51
C MET A 513 6.98 9.28 -22.24
N ASN A 514 8.28 9.05 -21.98
CA ASN A 514 9.02 7.91 -22.50
C ASN A 514 9.19 6.85 -21.40
N CYS A 515 8.45 5.75 -21.54
CA CYS A 515 8.46 4.61 -20.63
C CYS A 515 9.47 3.52 -21.04
N SER A 516 10.15 3.69 -22.18
CA SER A 516 11.18 2.75 -22.62
C SER A 516 12.47 2.87 -21.79
N LYS A 517 13.29 1.81 -21.81
CA LYS A 517 14.53 1.73 -21.03
C LYS A 517 15.78 2.20 -21.78
N ASP A 518 15.73 2.16 -23.10
CA ASP A 518 16.90 2.24 -23.97
C ASP A 518 16.64 2.98 -25.29
N LYS A 519 15.42 3.48 -25.52
CA LYS A 519 15.04 4.16 -26.75
C LYS A 519 14.71 5.62 -26.50
N ASP A 520 15.26 6.49 -27.33
CA ASP A 520 14.90 7.91 -27.35
C ASP A 520 13.74 8.14 -28.33
N PHE A 521 12.86 9.07 -27.99
CA PHE A 521 11.76 9.49 -28.88
C PHE A 521 11.90 10.96 -29.26
N GLN A 522 11.26 11.33 -30.36
CA GLN A 522 11.10 12.72 -30.77
C GLN A 522 9.66 13.16 -30.50
N PHE A 523 9.52 14.33 -29.89
CA PHE A 523 8.26 14.95 -29.56
C PHE A 523 8.19 16.33 -30.18
N ARG A 524 7.22 16.55 -31.07
CA ARG A 524 6.98 17.87 -31.64
C ARG A 524 6.17 18.71 -30.65
N ALA A 525 6.75 19.80 -30.16
CA ALA A 525 6.05 20.76 -29.33
C ALA A 525 4.86 21.37 -30.07
N PRO A 526 3.79 21.82 -29.38
CA PRO A 526 2.65 22.45 -30.02
C PRO A 526 3.04 23.67 -30.89
N ASP A 527 2.36 23.84 -32.02
CA ASP A 527 2.51 25.00 -32.90
C ASP A 527 1.77 26.22 -32.33
N THR A 528 2.23 26.73 -31.18
CA THR A 528 1.65 27.91 -30.52
C THR A 528 2.74 28.79 -29.90
N LYS A 529 2.38 30.03 -29.61
CA LYS A 529 3.27 30.98 -28.93
C LYS A 529 3.34 30.67 -27.43
N ASN A 530 4.44 31.07 -26.79
CA ASN A 530 4.62 31.01 -25.33
C ASN A 530 4.53 29.59 -24.73
N VAL A 531 5.20 28.63 -25.36
CA VAL A 531 5.37 27.29 -24.81
C VAL A 531 6.52 27.29 -23.81
N VAL A 532 6.31 26.72 -22.63
CA VAL A 532 7.33 26.62 -21.58
C VAL A 532 7.42 25.17 -21.11
N ASN A 533 8.63 24.65 -20.93
CA ASN A 533 8.84 23.39 -20.22
C ASN A 533 8.65 23.62 -18.72
N LEU A 534 7.65 23.00 -18.10
CA LEU A 534 7.34 23.25 -16.69
C LEU A 534 8.39 22.70 -15.72
N ALA A 535 9.14 21.66 -16.11
CA ALA A 535 10.17 21.10 -15.26
C ALA A 535 11.42 22.01 -15.22
N THR A 536 11.82 22.57 -16.36
CA THR A 536 13.04 23.41 -16.47
C THR A 536 12.76 24.92 -16.42
N ARG A 537 11.51 25.32 -16.63
CA ARG A 537 11.04 26.71 -16.81
C ARG A 537 11.59 27.42 -18.05
N GLU A 538 12.24 26.69 -18.95
CA GLU A 538 12.79 27.24 -20.17
C GLU A 538 11.72 27.41 -21.25
N PRO A 539 11.79 28.49 -22.05
CA PRO A 539 10.93 28.65 -23.21
C PRO A 539 11.24 27.58 -24.27
N VAL A 540 10.21 27.12 -24.95
CA VAL A 540 10.31 26.16 -26.05
C VAL A 540 9.79 26.82 -27.31
N SER A 541 10.56 26.74 -28.40
CA SER A 541 10.13 27.25 -29.70
C SER A 541 8.90 26.51 -30.21
N SER A 542 7.95 27.25 -30.78
CA SER A 542 6.76 26.69 -31.43
C SER A 542 7.14 25.60 -32.43
N GLY A 543 6.50 24.44 -32.36
CA GLY A 543 6.75 23.35 -33.31
C GLY A 543 8.11 22.67 -33.19
N ALA A 544 8.92 22.99 -32.17
CA ALA A 544 10.25 22.41 -32.00
C ALA A 544 10.19 20.88 -31.84
N SER A 545 11.13 20.17 -32.46
CA SER A 545 11.36 18.75 -32.20
C SER A 545 12.21 18.60 -30.95
N LEU A 546 11.60 18.11 -29.88
CA LEU A 546 12.25 17.84 -28.60
C LEU A 546 12.62 16.37 -28.50
N LYS A 547 13.86 16.11 -28.11
CA LYS A 547 14.29 14.77 -27.75
C LYS A 547 13.72 14.41 -26.37
N VAL A 548 13.10 13.25 -26.26
CA VAL A 548 12.64 12.66 -24.99
C VAL A 548 13.46 11.40 -24.71
N PRO A 549 14.54 11.50 -23.91
CA PRO A 549 15.37 10.34 -23.56
C PRO A 549 14.59 9.22 -22.87
N ALA A 550 15.12 8.00 -22.93
CA ALA A 550 14.57 6.85 -22.20
C ALA A 550 14.33 7.16 -20.71
N GLY A 551 13.16 6.79 -20.19
CA GLY A 551 12.79 7.00 -18.78
C GLY A 551 12.64 8.47 -18.38
N THR A 552 12.26 9.36 -19.30
CA THR A 552 12.03 10.79 -19.01
C THR A 552 10.66 11.27 -19.49
N THR A 553 10.21 12.38 -18.89
CA THR A 553 8.96 13.04 -19.23
C THR A 553 9.20 14.52 -19.51
N ILE A 554 8.58 15.04 -20.56
CA ILE A 554 8.44 16.47 -20.82
C ILE A 554 7.00 16.87 -20.52
N VAL A 555 6.83 17.94 -19.76
CA VAL A 555 5.53 18.60 -19.56
C VAL A 555 5.64 20.03 -20.04
N LEU A 556 4.89 20.35 -21.08
CA LEU A 556 4.82 21.69 -21.64
C LEU A 556 3.54 22.38 -21.16
N TYR A 557 3.66 23.67 -20.89
CA TYR A 557 2.53 24.56 -20.63
C TYR A 557 2.42 25.58 -21.75
N THR A 558 1.23 25.69 -22.32
CA THR A 558 0.91 26.70 -23.33
C THR A 558 0.25 27.88 -22.61
N ARG A 559 0.98 29.00 -22.47
CA ARG A 559 0.38 30.23 -21.94
C ARG A 559 -0.63 30.74 -22.96
N THR A 560 -1.91 30.47 -22.77
CA THR A 560 -2.95 31.35 -23.31
C THR A 560 -2.67 32.74 -22.74
N ALA A 561 -2.62 33.76 -23.61
CA ALA A 561 -2.43 35.13 -23.16
C ALA A 561 -3.44 35.39 -22.03
N ALA A 562 -2.93 35.72 -20.84
CA ALA A 562 -3.78 36.00 -19.70
C ALA A 562 -4.83 37.01 -20.15
N THR A 563 -6.12 36.64 -20.07
CA THR A 563 -7.17 37.65 -20.02
C THR A 563 -6.80 38.55 -18.86
N LYS A 564 -6.40 39.78 -19.20
CA LYS A 564 -6.28 40.85 -18.22
C LYS A 564 -7.64 40.93 -17.54
N ASN A 565 -7.73 40.45 -16.31
CA ASN A 565 -8.81 40.84 -15.41
C ASN A 565 -8.44 42.20 -14.82
#